data_AF-A0A9P8IEV4-F1
#
_entry.id   AF-A0A9P8IEV4-F1
#
_cell.length_a   1.000
_cell.length_b   1.000
_cell.length_c   1.000
_cell.angle_alpha   90.00
_cell.angle_beta   90.00
_cell.angle_gamma   90.00
#
_symmetry.space_group_name_H-M   'P 1'
#
loop_
_entity.id
_entity.type
_entity.pdbx_description
1 polymer ?
#
loop_
_entity_poly.entity_id
_entity_poly.type
_entity_poly.pdbx_seq_one_letter_code
_entity_poly.pdbx_strand_id
1 'polypeptide(L)'
;MRGQLGLPRAVWLGSAVGLSYYMKLHVIRCREKASDGDPDSDEKLSRRIWWVLVTLDRWHASSTSSPLLIPDTSVVLLPEDHPLLGEAGYQLARHLAEVFVSADDVMAPNKSSAPLVGKVLNGEIDRFRESIDSTIGSLNLVHLSYWHVKLLLKRHTPASEPYDLLGPAQRMASILNSPSTSNTPLNHHFAALAALTLVELADMPETKDGAWKGIQDLHEALDKRRGSPVREDGVGWDSAIRDLILKKKQQQQSGGSGPVSGSHGGLQHLADLAVGERGSAAAVPSGGGPAGSQSGPPAERVPSSPAVFDPTVLTRYGYLTVLIQDNLR
;
A
#
# COMPACT_ATOMS: atom_id res chain seq x y z
N MET A 1 -11.15 6.06 -14.23
CA MET A 1 -12.49 6.10 -13.60
C MET A 1 -13.55 5.84 -14.65
N ARG A 2 -14.42 4.82 -14.48
CA ARG A 2 -15.78 4.73 -15.05
C ARG A 2 -16.46 3.44 -14.53
N GLY A 3 -17.17 3.57 -13.42
CA GLY A 3 -18.30 2.71 -13.09
C GLY A 3 -19.53 3.61 -13.19
N GLN A 4 -20.13 3.69 -14.37
CA GLN A 4 -20.99 4.82 -14.72
C GLN A 4 -22.44 4.70 -14.23
N LEU A 5 -22.76 3.80 -13.28
CA LEU A 5 -24.13 3.66 -12.73
C LEU A 5 -24.20 3.25 -11.24
N GLY A 6 -23.10 3.35 -10.47
CA GLY A 6 -23.10 3.01 -9.04
C GLY A 6 -22.90 4.23 -8.13
N LEU A 7 -23.59 4.26 -7.00
CA LEU A 7 -23.25 5.18 -5.90
C LEU A 7 -21.77 5.01 -5.50
N PRO A 8 -21.07 6.07 -5.05
CA PRO A 8 -19.70 5.96 -4.56
C PRO A 8 -19.57 4.87 -3.47
N ARG A 9 -18.42 4.18 -3.42
CA ARG A 9 -18.19 3.09 -2.44
C ARG A 9 -18.41 3.53 -0.99
N ALA A 10 -17.98 4.76 -0.67
CA ALA A 10 -18.21 5.36 0.65
C ALA A 10 -19.70 5.52 0.99
N VAL A 11 -20.56 5.75 0.00
CA VAL A 11 -22.02 5.83 0.22
C VAL A 11 -22.59 4.46 0.57
N TRP A 12 -22.18 3.41 -0.14
CA TRP A 12 -22.61 2.04 0.19
C TRP A 12 -22.20 1.62 1.59
N LEU A 13 -20.94 1.88 1.96
CA LEU A 13 -20.44 1.59 3.30
C LEU A 13 -21.19 2.41 4.36
N GLY A 14 -21.36 3.72 4.14
CA GLY A 14 -22.12 4.59 5.04
C GLY A 14 -23.57 4.16 5.24
N SER A 15 -24.26 3.76 4.16
CA SER A 15 -25.62 3.21 4.25
C SER A 15 -25.67 1.89 5.01
N ALA A 16 -24.71 0.99 4.78
CA ALA A 16 -24.64 -0.28 5.50
C ALA A 16 -24.34 -0.09 6.99
N VAL A 17 -23.46 0.84 7.35
CA VAL A 17 -23.19 1.23 8.74
C VAL A 17 -24.44 1.86 9.37
N GLY A 18 -25.13 2.77 8.67
CA GLY A 18 -26.38 3.36 9.17
C GLY A 18 -27.45 2.29 9.46
N LEU A 19 -27.61 1.32 8.56
CA LEU A 19 -28.54 0.21 8.74
C LEU A 19 -28.15 -0.69 9.92
N SER A 20 -26.86 -0.97 10.10
CA SER A 20 -26.40 -1.81 11.23
C SER A 20 -26.63 -1.13 12.58
N TYR A 21 -26.51 0.20 12.65
CA TYR A 21 -26.90 0.97 13.83
C TYR A 21 -28.42 0.92 14.06
N TYR A 22 -29.23 1.08 13.01
CA TYR A 22 -30.69 0.96 13.09
C TYR A 22 -31.13 -0.42 13.62
N MET A 23 -30.51 -1.49 13.12
CA MET A 23 -30.76 -2.87 13.57
C MET A 23 -30.09 -3.20 14.92
N LYS A 24 -29.29 -2.28 15.46
CA LYS A 24 -28.53 -2.42 16.71
C LYS A 24 -27.58 -3.62 16.71
N LEU A 25 -26.90 -3.88 15.59
CA LEU A 25 -25.92 -4.98 15.47
C LEU A 25 -24.67 -4.75 16.34
N HIS A 26 -24.37 -3.49 16.65
CA HIS A 26 -23.29 -3.08 17.56
C HIS A 26 -23.55 -3.44 19.02
N VAL A 27 -24.80 -3.74 19.39
CA VAL A 27 -25.16 -4.12 20.76
C VAL A 27 -24.86 -5.61 20.95
N ILE A 28 -23.99 -5.93 21.90
CA ILE A 28 -23.70 -7.31 22.27
C ILE A 28 -24.91 -7.88 23.01
N ARG A 29 -25.64 -8.78 22.37
CA ARG A 29 -26.81 -9.48 22.95
C ARG A 29 -26.52 -10.92 23.36
N CYS A 30 -25.41 -11.47 22.86
CA CYS A 30 -25.03 -12.87 23.05
C CYS A 30 -24.80 -13.17 24.54
N ARG A 31 -25.80 -13.79 25.18
CA ARG A 31 -25.73 -14.31 26.56
C ARG A 31 -25.52 -15.83 26.60
N GLU A 32 -25.80 -16.51 25.49
CA GLU A 32 -25.56 -17.95 25.32
C GLU A 32 -24.09 -18.21 24.98
N LYS A 33 -23.56 -19.37 25.40
CA LYS A 33 -22.19 -19.74 25.06
C LYS A 33 -22.08 -19.83 23.53
N ALA A 34 -21.07 -19.20 22.93
CA ALA A 34 -20.92 -19.18 21.47
C ALA A 34 -20.86 -20.58 20.82
N SER A 35 -20.50 -21.60 21.59
CA SER A 35 -20.46 -23.01 21.19
C SER A 35 -21.81 -23.74 21.23
N ASP A 36 -22.84 -23.14 21.83
CA ASP A 36 -24.15 -23.76 22.03
C ASP A 36 -25.19 -23.13 21.08
N GLY A 37 -26.18 -23.91 20.66
CA GLY A 37 -27.24 -23.46 19.75
C GLY A 37 -26.85 -23.33 18.27
N ASP A 38 -27.85 -22.95 17.45
CA ASP A 38 -27.74 -22.82 15.99
C ASP A 38 -26.63 -21.84 15.58
N PRO A 39 -25.62 -22.24 14.77
CA PRO A 39 -24.57 -21.34 14.27
C PRO A 39 -25.13 -20.20 13.40
N ASP A 40 -26.29 -20.39 12.80
CA ASP A 40 -26.96 -19.41 11.93
C ASP A 40 -28.10 -18.68 12.64
N SER A 41 -28.12 -18.68 13.98
CA SER A 41 -29.03 -17.83 14.74
C SER A 41 -28.84 -16.35 14.40
N ASP A 42 -29.93 -15.58 14.46
CA ASP A 42 -29.94 -14.15 14.16
C ASP A 42 -28.86 -13.38 14.95
N GLU A 43 -28.59 -13.78 16.20
CA GLU A 43 -27.57 -13.15 17.05
C GLU A 43 -26.15 -13.41 16.53
N LYS A 44 -25.82 -14.67 16.21
CA LYS A 44 -24.49 -15.04 15.69
C LYS A 44 -24.27 -14.46 14.30
N LEU A 45 -25.30 -14.43 13.45
CA LEU A 45 -25.25 -13.79 12.15
C LEU A 45 -25.07 -12.27 12.27
N SER A 46 -25.83 -11.62 13.14
CA SER A 46 -25.70 -10.19 13.46
C SER A 46 -24.28 -9.85 13.89
N ARG A 47 -23.68 -10.69 14.74
CA ARG A 47 -22.32 -10.50 15.24
C ARG A 47 -21.26 -10.66 14.15
N ARG A 48 -21.39 -11.66 13.28
CA ARG A 48 -20.51 -11.83 12.10
C ARG A 48 -20.62 -10.64 11.15
N ILE A 49 -21.83 -10.18 10.85
CA ILE A 49 -22.07 -9.00 10.00
C ILE A 49 -21.45 -7.74 10.61
N TRP A 50 -21.57 -7.54 11.92
CA TRP A 50 -20.94 -6.42 12.62
C TRP A 50 -19.42 -6.40 12.40
N TRP A 51 -18.74 -7.54 12.59
CA TRP A 51 -17.30 -7.63 12.40
C TRP A 51 -16.85 -7.48 10.94
N VAL A 52 -17.67 -7.91 9.98
CA VAL A 52 -17.45 -7.62 8.56
C VAL A 52 -17.50 -6.11 8.31
N LEU A 53 -18.51 -5.40 8.85
CA LEU A 53 -18.63 -3.96 8.70
C LEU A 53 -17.49 -3.19 9.37
N VAL A 54 -17.09 -3.57 10.58
CA VAL A 54 -15.92 -2.99 11.26
C VAL A 54 -14.66 -3.17 10.40
N THR A 55 -14.43 -4.38 9.88
CA THR A 55 -13.29 -4.67 9.00
C THR A 55 -13.31 -3.77 7.76
N LEU A 56 -14.46 -3.69 7.07
CA LEU A 56 -14.61 -2.87 5.87
C LEU A 56 -14.40 -1.36 6.15
N ASP A 57 -14.90 -0.86 7.28
CA ASP A 57 -14.73 0.53 7.69
C ASP A 57 -13.26 0.89 7.92
N ARG A 58 -12.54 0.08 8.71
CA ARG A 58 -11.11 0.30 8.98
C ARG A 58 -10.26 0.20 7.71
N TRP A 59 -10.54 -0.77 6.85
CA TRP A 59 -9.86 -0.91 5.56
C TRP A 59 -10.17 0.24 4.60
N HIS A 60 -11.41 0.68 4.52
CA HIS A 60 -11.79 1.83 3.70
C HIS A 60 -11.04 3.09 4.18
N ALA A 61 -11.18 3.45 5.45
CA ALA A 61 -10.55 4.62 6.06
C ALA A 61 -9.03 4.67 5.81
N SER A 62 -8.32 3.58 6.09
CA SER A 62 -6.86 3.48 5.87
C SER A 62 -6.45 3.57 4.39
N SER A 63 -7.30 3.11 3.48
CA SER A 63 -7.00 3.06 2.05
C SER A 63 -7.30 4.36 1.29
N THR A 64 -8.20 5.18 1.82
CA THR A 64 -8.67 6.43 1.20
C THR A 64 -8.40 7.67 2.06
N SER A 65 -7.65 7.52 3.16
CA SER A 65 -7.44 8.56 4.18
C SER A 65 -8.74 9.25 4.59
N SER A 66 -9.78 8.45 4.80
CA SER A 66 -11.11 8.92 5.20
C SER A 66 -11.34 8.66 6.69
N PRO A 67 -12.16 9.48 7.38
CA PRO A 67 -12.47 9.24 8.79
C PRO A 67 -13.27 7.94 8.96
N LEU A 68 -13.14 7.34 10.14
CA LEU A 68 -13.91 6.18 10.56
C LEU A 68 -15.40 6.49 10.65
N LEU A 69 -16.25 5.58 10.16
CA LEU A 69 -17.70 5.69 10.32
C LEU A 69 -18.17 5.02 11.61
N ILE A 70 -17.48 3.97 12.04
CA ILE A 70 -17.79 3.24 13.28
C ILE A 70 -16.87 3.74 14.40
N PRO A 71 -17.38 4.42 15.45
CA PRO A 71 -16.59 4.84 16.60
C PRO A 71 -15.98 3.66 17.36
N ASP A 72 -14.78 3.85 17.89
CA ASP A 72 -14.06 2.83 18.64
C ASP A 72 -14.82 2.34 19.88
N THR A 73 -15.63 3.19 20.50
CA THR A 73 -16.49 2.82 21.63
C THR A 73 -17.51 1.74 21.29
N SER A 74 -17.79 1.50 20.01
CA SER A 74 -18.68 0.44 19.52
C SER A 74 -17.92 -0.83 19.06
N VAL A 75 -16.59 -0.82 19.10
CA VAL A 75 -15.73 -1.93 18.68
C VAL A 75 -15.20 -2.66 19.91
N VAL A 76 -15.98 -3.63 20.40
CA VAL A 76 -15.61 -4.46 21.54
C VAL A 76 -15.44 -5.89 21.04
N LEU A 77 -14.21 -6.42 21.03
CA LEU A 77 -13.92 -7.83 20.72
C LEU A 77 -13.96 -8.67 21.98
N LEU A 78 -14.71 -9.76 21.92
CA LEU A 78 -14.91 -10.68 23.04
C LEU A 78 -14.32 -12.05 22.72
N PRO A 79 -13.81 -12.81 23.71
CA PRO A 79 -13.33 -14.17 23.50
C PRO A 79 -14.37 -15.08 22.83
N GLU A 80 -15.66 -14.85 23.10
CA GLU A 80 -16.79 -15.58 22.51
C GLU A 80 -16.93 -15.36 21.00
N ASP A 81 -16.30 -14.33 20.43
CA ASP A 81 -16.28 -14.10 18.99
C ASP A 81 -15.35 -15.05 18.25
N HIS A 82 -14.38 -15.67 18.94
CA HIS A 82 -13.40 -16.57 18.34
C HIS A 82 -14.05 -17.74 17.57
N PRO A 83 -14.94 -18.56 18.17
CA PRO A 83 -15.62 -19.62 17.42
C PRO A 83 -16.54 -19.11 16.31
N LEU A 84 -17.00 -17.85 16.36
CA LEU A 84 -17.89 -17.26 15.35
C LEU A 84 -17.12 -16.77 14.11
N LEU A 85 -15.95 -16.18 14.33
CA LEU A 85 -15.11 -15.60 13.27
C LEU A 85 -14.08 -16.61 12.72
N GLY A 86 -13.78 -17.65 13.50
CA GLY A 86 -12.64 -18.53 13.27
C GLY A 86 -11.31 -17.82 13.55
N GLU A 87 -10.22 -18.59 13.55
CA GLU A 87 -8.90 -18.10 13.94
C GLU A 87 -8.45 -16.89 13.11
N ALA A 88 -8.49 -16.99 11.77
CA ALA A 88 -8.05 -15.91 10.89
C ALA A 88 -8.90 -14.63 11.04
N GLY A 89 -10.22 -14.79 11.12
CA GLY A 89 -11.14 -13.67 11.28
C GLY A 89 -10.99 -12.98 12.63
N TYR A 90 -10.82 -13.76 13.69
CA TYR A 90 -10.60 -13.25 15.05
C TYR A 90 -9.29 -12.48 15.17
N GLN A 91 -8.18 -13.04 14.67
CA GLN A 91 -6.88 -12.35 14.71
C GLN A 91 -6.89 -11.08 13.86
N LEU A 92 -7.57 -11.08 12.70
CA LEU A 92 -7.73 -9.90 11.88
C LEU A 92 -8.55 -8.81 12.61
N ALA A 93 -9.69 -9.19 13.20
CA ALA A 93 -10.53 -8.29 13.98
C ALA A 93 -9.76 -7.65 15.14
N ARG A 94 -8.98 -8.46 15.87
CA ARG A 94 -8.12 -8.00 16.96
C ARG A 94 -7.06 -7.01 16.48
N HIS A 95 -6.35 -7.36 15.40
CA HIS A 95 -5.31 -6.50 14.83
C HIS A 95 -5.86 -5.13 14.41
N LEU A 96 -7.02 -5.12 13.75
CA LEU A 96 -7.64 -3.89 13.28
C LEU A 96 -8.18 -3.04 14.43
N ALA A 97 -8.76 -3.67 15.46
CA ALA A 97 -9.24 -2.98 16.64
C ALA A 97 -8.08 -2.34 17.44
N GLU A 98 -6.96 -3.03 17.61
CA GLU A 98 -5.83 -2.51 18.40
C GLU A 98 -5.08 -1.38 17.66
N VAL A 99 -4.90 -1.48 16.34
CA VAL A 99 -4.03 -0.54 15.60
C VAL A 99 -4.77 0.71 15.10
N PHE A 100 -6.04 0.62 14.71
CA PHE A 100 -6.75 1.77 14.12
C PHE A 100 -7.42 2.70 15.14
N VAL A 101 -7.54 2.29 16.41
CA VAL A 101 -8.00 3.15 17.52
C VAL A 101 -7.07 4.36 17.73
N SER A 102 -5.81 4.27 17.27
CA SER A 102 -4.80 5.32 17.48
C SER A 102 -4.42 6.09 16.21
N ALA A 103 -5.00 5.77 15.05
CA ALA A 103 -4.54 6.30 13.76
C ALA A 103 -5.06 7.73 13.48
N ASP A 104 -6.30 8.07 13.84
CA ASP A 104 -6.86 9.42 13.62
C ASP A 104 -6.04 10.51 14.35
N ASP A 105 -5.37 10.16 15.45
CA ASP A 105 -4.51 11.06 16.21
C ASP A 105 -3.05 11.13 15.69
N VAL A 106 -2.54 10.08 15.06
CA VAL A 106 -1.18 10.03 14.47
C VAL A 106 -1.12 10.74 13.13
N MET A 107 -2.22 10.73 12.38
CA MET A 107 -2.31 11.26 11.02
C MET A 107 -2.47 12.79 10.99
N ALA A 108 -2.53 13.44 12.16
CA ALA A 108 -2.53 14.88 12.33
C ALA A 108 -1.09 15.37 12.64
N PRO A 109 -0.33 15.90 11.66
CA PRO A 109 1.10 16.25 11.81
C PRO A 109 1.40 17.39 12.79
N ASN A 110 0.39 17.94 13.46
CA ASN A 110 0.47 19.11 14.33
C ASN A 110 0.26 18.79 15.83
N LYS A 111 0.17 17.52 16.22
CA LYS A 111 0.04 17.12 17.64
C LYS A 111 1.40 16.73 18.23
N SER A 112 1.75 17.32 19.37
CA SER A 112 2.98 17.01 20.13
C SER A 112 3.09 15.56 20.61
N SER A 113 1.99 14.79 20.56
CA SER A 113 1.92 13.39 20.95
C SER A 113 2.32 12.40 19.84
N ALA A 114 2.47 12.83 18.59
CA ALA A 114 2.69 11.91 17.45
C ALA A 114 3.86 10.92 17.64
N PRO A 115 5.03 11.30 18.19
CA PRO A 115 6.12 10.34 18.44
C PRO A 115 5.77 9.31 19.52
N LEU A 116 5.02 9.69 20.56
CA LEU A 116 4.61 8.78 21.62
C LEU A 116 3.58 7.77 21.09
N VAL A 117 2.60 8.24 20.33
CA VAL A 117 1.58 7.35 19.75
C VAL A 117 2.21 6.41 18.72
N GLY A 118 3.16 6.89 17.92
CA GLY A 118 3.95 6.04 17.01
C GLY A 118 4.72 4.93 17.76
N LYS A 119 5.30 5.22 18.92
CA LYS A 119 5.95 4.19 19.77
C LYS A 119 4.97 3.16 20.31
N VAL A 120 3.81 3.61 20.80
CA VAL A 120 2.75 2.71 21.30
C VAL A 120 2.28 1.79 20.19
N LEU A 121 1.98 2.33 19.01
CA LEU A 121 1.56 1.56 17.84
C LEU A 121 2.59 0.53 17.39
N ASN A 122 3.88 0.90 17.34
CA ASN A 122 4.93 -0.08 17.03
C ASN A 122 4.97 -1.21 18.08
N GLY A 123 4.80 -0.87 19.36
CA GLY A 123 4.69 -1.86 20.44
C GLY A 123 3.50 -2.81 20.25
N GLU A 124 2.32 -2.31 19.89
CA GLU A 124 1.16 -3.18 19.60
C GLU A 124 1.38 -4.06 18.38
N ILE A 125 1.99 -3.54 17.31
CA ILE A 125 2.31 -4.30 16.11
C ILE A 125 3.28 -5.45 16.45
N ASP A 126 4.32 -5.19 17.25
CA ASP A 126 5.28 -6.22 17.62
C ASP A 126 4.69 -7.23 18.63
N ARG A 127 3.84 -6.81 19.57
CA ARG A 127 3.05 -7.74 20.40
C ARG A 127 2.13 -8.62 19.56
N PHE A 128 1.46 -8.03 18.57
CA PHE A 128 0.62 -8.79 17.64
C PHE A 128 1.45 -9.80 16.86
N ARG A 129 2.66 -9.44 16.41
CA ARG A 129 3.58 -10.38 15.75
C ARG A 129 3.86 -11.60 16.62
N GLU A 130 4.22 -11.39 17.88
CA GLU A 130 4.52 -12.48 18.82
C GLU A 130 3.33 -13.44 18.97
N SER A 131 2.12 -12.89 19.02
CA SER A 131 0.89 -13.70 19.17
C SER A 131 0.52 -14.54 17.94
N ILE A 132 1.05 -14.22 16.75
CA ILE A 132 0.76 -14.96 15.51
C ILE A 132 1.96 -15.77 15.01
N ASP A 133 3.08 -15.79 15.74
CA ASP A 133 4.33 -16.44 15.30
C ASP A 133 4.15 -17.94 15.08
N SER A 134 3.35 -18.60 15.92
CA SER A 134 2.98 -20.02 15.79
C SER A 134 2.13 -20.34 14.56
N THR A 135 1.58 -19.33 13.89
CA THR A 135 0.69 -19.45 12.71
C THR A 135 1.38 -19.07 11.39
N ILE A 136 2.69 -18.82 11.42
CA ILE A 136 3.48 -18.51 10.22
C ILE A 136 3.34 -19.65 9.20
N GLY A 137 2.93 -19.29 7.98
CA GLY A 137 2.76 -20.22 6.87
C GLY A 137 1.41 -20.97 6.82
N SER A 138 0.60 -20.91 7.88
CA SER A 138 -0.76 -21.48 7.92
C SER A 138 -1.85 -20.43 7.74
N LEU A 139 -1.67 -19.23 8.29
CA LEU A 139 -2.64 -18.13 8.24
C LEU A 139 -2.13 -16.94 7.42
N ASN A 140 -1.81 -17.14 6.14
CA ASN A 140 -1.20 -16.11 5.29
C ASN A 140 -1.97 -14.78 5.28
N LEU A 141 -3.30 -14.81 5.41
CA LEU A 141 -4.12 -13.60 5.50
C LEU A 141 -3.75 -12.73 6.73
N VAL A 142 -3.51 -13.36 7.88
CA VAL A 142 -3.14 -12.68 9.14
C VAL A 142 -1.72 -12.11 9.04
N HIS A 143 -0.81 -12.85 8.42
CA HIS A 143 0.55 -12.37 8.16
C HIS A 143 0.57 -11.20 7.17
N LEU A 144 -0.27 -11.26 6.13
CA LEU A 144 -0.44 -10.15 5.20
C LEU A 144 -1.01 -8.90 5.88
N SER A 145 -1.99 -9.05 6.79
CA SER A 145 -2.51 -7.91 7.55
C SER A 145 -1.45 -7.30 8.47
N TYR A 146 -0.64 -8.12 9.14
CA TYR A 146 0.48 -7.64 9.95
C TYR A 146 1.46 -6.80 9.12
N TRP A 147 1.94 -7.34 8.00
CA TRP A 147 2.90 -6.64 7.16
C TRP A 147 2.30 -5.39 6.52
N HIS A 148 1.02 -5.44 6.15
CA HIS A 148 0.31 -4.29 5.61
C HIS A 148 0.29 -3.13 6.60
N VAL A 149 -0.17 -3.38 7.83
CA VAL A 149 -0.25 -2.35 8.87
C VAL A 149 1.13 -1.83 9.25
N LYS A 150 2.13 -2.72 9.37
CA LYS A 150 3.52 -2.33 9.63
C LYS A 150 4.10 -1.45 8.52
N LEU A 151 3.87 -1.81 7.26
CA LEU A 151 4.30 -1.02 6.11
C LEU A 151 3.57 0.33 6.07
N LEU A 152 2.26 0.32 6.29
CA LEU A 152 1.43 1.52 6.33
C LEU A 152 1.93 2.49 7.40
N LEU A 153 2.18 2.03 8.63
CA LEU A 153 2.71 2.87 9.71
C LEU A 153 4.07 3.49 9.34
N LYS A 154 4.99 2.70 8.76
CA LYS A 154 6.27 3.22 8.30
C LYS A 154 6.11 4.27 7.18
N ARG A 155 5.23 4.02 6.21
CA ARG A 155 4.90 4.97 5.14
C ARG A 155 4.33 6.29 5.66
N HIS A 156 3.64 6.28 6.81
CA HIS A 156 3.10 7.48 7.45
C HIS A 156 4.08 8.18 8.40
N THR A 157 5.22 7.54 8.70
CA THR A 157 6.25 8.09 9.59
C THR A 157 7.29 8.83 8.74
N PRO A 158 7.41 10.17 8.84
CA PRO A 158 8.33 10.94 7.99
C PRO A 158 9.81 10.59 8.18
N ALA A 159 10.16 9.98 9.32
CA ALA A 159 11.53 9.56 9.64
C ALA A 159 11.87 8.15 9.14
N SER A 160 10.98 7.47 8.40
CA SER A 160 11.27 6.14 7.89
C SER A 160 12.25 6.18 6.72
N GLU A 161 13.33 5.41 6.85
CA GLU A 161 14.31 5.25 5.76
C GLU A 161 13.77 4.31 4.67
N PRO A 162 14.18 4.48 3.40
CA PRO A 162 13.76 3.59 2.30
C PRO A 162 14.01 2.10 2.56
N TYR A 163 15.16 1.78 3.16
CA TYR A 163 15.54 0.39 3.47
C TYR A 163 14.57 -0.28 4.46
N ASP A 164 14.01 0.51 5.38
CA ASP A 164 13.04 0.04 6.37
C ASP A 164 11.68 -0.34 5.76
N LEU A 165 11.35 0.21 4.60
CA LEU A 165 10.12 -0.06 3.85
C LEU A 165 10.24 -1.31 2.99
N LEU A 166 11.46 -1.61 2.52
CA LEU A 166 11.74 -2.70 1.57
C LEU A 166 11.33 -4.06 2.14
N GLY A 167 11.75 -4.37 3.37
CA GLY A 167 11.49 -5.66 4.01
C GLY A 167 9.99 -6.00 4.09
N PRO A 168 9.14 -5.15 4.71
CA PRO A 168 7.69 -5.37 4.74
C PRO A 168 7.06 -5.53 3.36
N ALA A 169 7.43 -4.69 2.38
CA ALA A 169 6.84 -4.73 1.05
C ALA A 169 7.21 -6.02 0.28
N GLN A 170 8.47 -6.47 0.38
CA GLN A 170 8.91 -7.75 -0.18
C GLN A 170 8.22 -8.95 0.49
N ARG A 171 8.06 -8.93 1.82
CA ARG A 171 7.35 -9.99 2.54
C ARG A 171 5.91 -10.12 2.06
N MET A 172 5.21 -9.00 1.87
CA MET A 172 3.87 -9.01 1.30
C MET A 172 3.85 -9.60 -0.11
N ALA A 173 4.73 -9.16 -1.01
CA ALA A 173 4.82 -9.69 -2.37
C ALA A 173 5.09 -11.21 -2.38
N SER A 174 6.04 -11.67 -1.56
CA SER A 174 6.38 -13.08 -1.44
C SER A 174 5.22 -13.93 -0.91
N ILE A 175 4.54 -13.49 0.15
CA ILE A 175 3.37 -14.21 0.69
C ILE A 175 2.24 -14.22 -0.34
N LEU A 176 1.98 -13.10 -1.03
CA LEU A 176 0.98 -13.02 -2.10
C LEU A 176 1.26 -13.96 -3.27
N ASN A 177 2.54 -14.27 -3.56
CA ASN A 177 2.97 -15.20 -4.61
C ASN A 177 2.97 -16.67 -4.16
N SER A 178 2.80 -16.94 -2.87
CA SER A 178 2.78 -18.30 -2.31
C SER A 178 1.55 -19.10 -2.81
N PRO A 179 1.71 -20.38 -3.17
CA PRO A 179 0.58 -21.23 -3.54
C PRO A 179 -0.39 -21.51 -2.38
N SER A 180 0.03 -21.31 -1.13
CA SER A 180 -0.83 -21.47 0.05
C SER A 180 -1.69 -20.24 0.35
N THR A 181 -1.52 -19.14 -0.38
CA THR A 181 -2.29 -17.92 -0.17
C THR A 181 -3.62 -17.99 -0.90
N SER A 182 -4.70 -18.02 -0.14
CA SER A 182 -6.06 -17.96 -0.67
C SER A 182 -6.35 -16.63 -1.34
N ASN A 183 -7.18 -16.64 -2.38
CA ASN A 183 -7.65 -15.43 -3.04
C ASN A 183 -8.78 -14.80 -2.23
N THR A 184 -8.52 -13.61 -1.68
CA THR A 184 -9.50 -12.84 -0.91
C THR A 184 -9.60 -11.41 -1.44
N PRO A 185 -10.73 -10.72 -1.23
CA PRO A 185 -10.87 -9.29 -1.53
C PRO A 185 -9.76 -8.41 -0.93
N LEU A 186 -9.24 -8.77 0.26
CA LEU A 186 -8.18 -8.03 0.96
C LEU A 186 -6.83 -8.12 0.24
N ASN A 187 -6.62 -9.15 -0.59
CA ASN A 187 -5.38 -9.29 -1.33
C ASN A 187 -5.10 -8.12 -2.27
N HIS A 188 -6.15 -7.45 -2.76
CA HIS A 188 -6.03 -6.22 -3.55
C HIS A 188 -5.37 -5.10 -2.75
N HIS A 189 -5.80 -4.89 -1.50
CA HIS A 189 -5.24 -3.86 -0.63
C HIS A 189 -3.77 -4.14 -0.28
N PHE A 190 -3.43 -5.40 -0.02
CA PHE A 190 -2.05 -5.80 0.22
C PHE A 190 -1.18 -5.55 -1.01
N ALA A 191 -1.64 -5.98 -2.18
CA ALA A 191 -0.93 -5.80 -3.43
C ALA A 191 -0.75 -4.32 -3.79
N ALA A 192 -1.77 -3.48 -3.58
CA ALA A 192 -1.74 -2.06 -3.89
C ALA A 192 -0.66 -1.32 -3.08
N LEU A 193 -0.65 -1.48 -1.76
CA LEU A 193 0.33 -0.81 -0.90
C LEU A 193 1.76 -1.31 -1.18
N ALA A 194 1.92 -2.62 -1.38
CA ALA A 194 3.22 -3.21 -1.71
C ALA A 194 3.73 -2.71 -3.07
N ALA A 195 2.88 -2.68 -4.10
CA ALA A 195 3.25 -2.21 -5.44
C ALA A 195 3.72 -0.75 -5.43
N LEU A 196 2.94 0.15 -4.84
CA LEU A 196 3.30 1.57 -4.73
C LEU A 196 4.66 1.73 -4.05
N THR A 197 4.84 1.06 -2.91
CA THR A 197 6.10 1.13 -2.17
C THR A 197 7.27 0.59 -2.99
N LEU A 198 7.14 -0.61 -3.58
CA LEU A 198 8.25 -1.24 -4.32
C LEU A 198 8.60 -0.46 -5.59
N VAL A 199 7.61 0.13 -6.28
CA VAL A 199 7.86 0.95 -7.47
C VAL A 199 8.66 2.21 -7.14
N GLU A 200 8.36 2.87 -6.03
CA GLU A 200 9.15 4.02 -5.55
C GLU A 200 10.56 3.59 -5.11
N LEU A 201 10.67 2.49 -4.34
CA LEU A 201 11.98 1.96 -3.88
C LEU A 201 12.87 1.46 -5.03
N ALA A 202 12.28 1.11 -6.18
CA ALA A 202 13.03 0.68 -7.36
C ALA A 202 13.81 1.82 -8.03
N ASP A 203 13.48 3.09 -7.73
CA ASP A 203 14.22 4.26 -8.21
C ASP A 203 15.43 4.63 -7.33
N MET A 204 15.49 4.07 -6.12
CA MET A 204 16.55 4.37 -5.17
C MET A 204 17.67 3.33 -5.29
N PRO A 205 18.94 3.76 -5.43
CA PRO A 205 20.05 2.84 -5.71
C PRO A 205 20.25 1.79 -4.62
N GLU A 206 20.02 2.15 -3.36
CA GLU A 206 20.23 1.28 -2.19
C GLU A 206 19.20 0.16 -2.07
N THR A 207 17.96 0.38 -2.55
CA THR A 207 16.86 -0.57 -2.44
C THR A 207 16.47 -1.22 -3.77
N LYS A 208 17.07 -0.76 -4.88
CA LYS A 208 16.70 -1.12 -6.25
C LYS A 208 16.56 -2.62 -6.48
N ASP A 209 17.59 -3.40 -6.19
CA ASP A 209 17.61 -4.83 -6.50
C ASP A 209 16.55 -5.61 -5.71
N GLY A 210 16.40 -5.26 -4.43
CA GLY A 210 15.37 -5.84 -3.59
C GLY A 210 13.96 -5.45 -4.07
N ALA A 211 13.77 -4.20 -4.44
CA ALA A 211 12.49 -3.70 -4.92
C ALA A 211 12.07 -4.41 -6.22
N TRP A 212 12.98 -4.58 -7.18
CA TRP A 212 12.72 -5.31 -8.42
C TRP A 212 12.36 -6.78 -8.19
N LYS A 213 13.01 -7.45 -7.23
CA LYS A 213 12.63 -8.81 -6.83
C LYS A 213 11.19 -8.84 -6.31
N GLY A 214 10.81 -7.91 -5.44
CA GLY A 214 9.44 -7.81 -4.93
C GLY A 214 8.41 -7.50 -6.02
N ILE A 215 8.75 -6.61 -6.97
CA ILE A 215 7.90 -6.30 -8.13
C ILE A 215 7.65 -7.56 -8.97
N GLN A 216 8.68 -8.39 -9.16
CA GLN A 216 8.56 -9.63 -9.90
C GLN A 216 7.65 -10.65 -9.19
N ASP A 217 7.86 -10.86 -7.88
CA ASP A 217 7.00 -11.72 -7.05
C ASP A 217 5.53 -11.26 -7.13
N LEU A 218 5.29 -9.95 -7.07
CA LEU A 218 3.96 -9.39 -7.12
C LEU A 218 3.33 -9.54 -8.51
N HIS A 219 4.09 -9.33 -9.57
CA HIS A 219 3.62 -9.53 -10.95
C HIS A 219 3.16 -10.99 -11.17
N GLU A 220 3.95 -11.97 -10.73
CA GLU A 220 3.59 -13.38 -10.80
C GLU A 220 2.35 -13.72 -9.96
N ALA A 221 2.26 -13.17 -8.75
CA ALA A 221 1.08 -13.33 -7.90
C ALA A 221 -0.20 -12.83 -8.57
N LEU A 222 -0.12 -11.69 -9.27
CA LEU A 222 -1.25 -11.09 -9.98
C LEU A 222 -1.65 -11.87 -11.23
N ASP A 223 -0.69 -12.48 -11.93
CA ASP A 223 -0.99 -13.33 -13.10
C ASP A 223 -1.70 -14.63 -12.70
N LYS A 224 -1.29 -15.26 -11.59
CA LYS A 224 -1.97 -16.44 -11.01
C LYS A 224 -3.45 -16.17 -10.69
N ARG A 225 -3.82 -14.91 -10.42
CA ARG A 225 -5.18 -14.49 -10.05
C ARG A 225 -6.09 -14.13 -11.22
N ARG A 226 -5.58 -14.14 -12.47
CA ARG A 226 -6.36 -13.75 -13.66
C ARG A 226 -7.65 -14.56 -13.88
N GLY A 227 -7.78 -15.74 -13.26
CA GLY A 227 -8.96 -16.62 -13.38
C GLY A 227 -9.94 -16.61 -12.19
N SER A 228 -9.73 -15.78 -11.16
CA SER A 228 -10.70 -15.64 -10.06
C SER A 228 -11.96 -14.94 -10.57
N PRO A 229 -13.20 -15.34 -10.19
CA PRO A 229 -14.44 -14.85 -10.81
C PRO A 229 -14.45 -13.32 -10.84
N VAL A 230 -14.31 -12.84 -12.08
CA VAL A 230 -14.14 -11.44 -12.41
C VAL A 230 -15.50 -10.78 -12.40
N ARG A 231 -15.51 -9.50 -12.10
CA ARG A 231 -16.59 -8.58 -12.42
C ARG A 231 -17.02 -8.78 -13.89
N GLU A 232 -18.30 -8.58 -14.22
CA GLU A 232 -18.87 -8.87 -15.55
C GLU A 232 -18.14 -8.19 -16.73
N ASP A 233 -17.33 -7.16 -16.46
CA ASP A 233 -16.54 -6.41 -17.43
C ASP A 233 -15.17 -7.05 -17.77
N GLY A 234 -14.80 -8.17 -17.15
CA GLY A 234 -13.51 -8.85 -17.40
C GLY A 234 -12.28 -8.09 -16.90
N VAL A 235 -12.47 -6.90 -16.29
CA VAL A 235 -11.39 -6.08 -15.73
C VAL A 235 -11.25 -6.44 -14.25
N GLY A 236 -10.26 -7.29 -13.95
CA GLY A 236 -9.94 -7.66 -12.58
C GLY A 236 -9.62 -6.46 -11.70
N TRP A 237 -9.88 -6.58 -10.39
CA TRP A 237 -9.66 -5.51 -9.40
C TRP A 237 -8.20 -5.04 -9.36
N ASP A 238 -7.27 -5.90 -9.76
CA ASP A 238 -5.83 -5.64 -9.78
C ASP A 238 -5.32 -5.02 -11.10
N SER A 239 -6.19 -4.65 -12.03
CA SER A 239 -5.80 -4.01 -13.31
C SER A 239 -4.90 -2.79 -13.11
N ALA A 240 -5.30 -1.85 -12.25
CA ALA A 240 -4.51 -0.67 -11.92
C ALA A 240 -3.12 -1.01 -11.32
N ILE A 241 -3.01 -2.11 -10.57
CA ILE A 241 -1.73 -2.55 -9.99
C ILE A 241 -0.85 -3.15 -11.09
N ARG A 242 -1.43 -3.94 -12.00
CA ARG A 242 -0.70 -4.48 -13.16
C ARG A 242 -0.20 -3.37 -14.06
N ASP A 243 -1.04 -2.40 -14.37
CA ASP A 243 -0.69 -1.26 -15.22
C ASP A 243 0.47 -0.46 -14.62
N LEU A 244 0.44 -0.20 -13.31
CA LEU A 244 1.54 0.44 -12.59
C LEU A 244 2.85 -0.36 -12.72
N ILE A 245 2.81 -1.68 -12.49
CA ILE A 245 3.99 -2.54 -12.60
C ILE A 245 4.53 -2.59 -14.05
N LEU A 246 3.63 -2.69 -15.04
CA LEU A 246 4.01 -2.73 -16.45
C LEU A 246 4.65 -1.42 -16.91
N LYS A 247 4.06 -0.27 -16.54
CA LYS A 247 4.66 1.06 -16.77
C LYS A 247 6.06 1.12 -16.18
N LYS A 248 6.25 0.63 -14.95
CA LYS A 248 7.56 0.62 -14.29
C LYS A 248 8.59 -0.26 -15.01
N LYS A 249 8.19 -1.47 -15.42
CA LYS A 249 9.04 -2.39 -16.21
C LYS A 249 9.47 -1.77 -17.54
N GLN A 250 8.56 -1.06 -18.23
CA GLN A 250 8.88 -0.36 -19.48
C GLN A 250 9.91 0.77 -19.26
N GLN A 251 9.75 1.57 -18.19
CA GLN A 251 10.72 2.62 -17.85
C GLN A 251 12.14 2.07 -17.67
N GLN A 252 12.27 0.94 -16.97
CA GLN A 252 13.55 0.25 -16.77
C GLN A 252 14.20 -0.16 -18.10
N GLN A 253 13.41 -0.67 -19.04
CA GLN A 253 13.90 -1.11 -20.35
C GLN A 253 14.32 0.06 -21.25
N SER A 254 13.66 1.21 -21.11
CA SER A 254 14.01 2.45 -21.85
C SER A 254 15.20 3.23 -21.28
N GLY A 255 15.89 2.73 -20.24
CA GLY A 255 17.07 3.38 -19.66
C GLY A 255 16.80 4.64 -18.84
N GLY A 256 15.54 5.00 -18.59
CA GLY A 256 15.14 6.18 -17.83
C GLY A 256 15.08 5.90 -16.33
N SER A 257 16.19 6.09 -15.60
CA SER A 257 16.19 6.15 -14.13
C SER A 257 15.96 7.58 -13.64
N GLY A 258 14.86 8.21 -14.07
CA GLY A 258 14.48 9.57 -13.67
C GLY A 258 13.17 9.56 -12.86
N PRO A 259 13.02 10.45 -11.86
CA PRO A 259 11.79 10.57 -11.10
C PRO A 259 10.61 10.91 -12.03
N VAL A 260 9.40 10.45 -11.69
CA VAL A 260 8.14 10.72 -12.41
C VAL A 260 7.73 12.19 -12.20
N SER A 261 8.53 13.13 -12.72
CA SER A 261 8.25 14.55 -12.69
C SER A 261 8.81 15.20 -13.97
N GLY A 262 7.91 15.67 -14.83
CA GLY A 262 8.23 16.57 -15.94
C GLY A 262 8.91 15.92 -17.15
N SER A 263 8.10 15.28 -18.00
CA SER A 263 8.54 14.84 -19.33
C SER A 263 8.88 16.02 -20.24
N HIS A 264 10.15 16.43 -20.24
CA HIS A 264 10.76 17.25 -21.30
C HIS A 264 12.06 16.63 -21.86
N GLY A 265 12.59 15.54 -21.29
CA GLY A 265 13.86 14.95 -21.70
C GLY A 265 13.80 14.04 -22.94
N GLY A 266 12.66 13.41 -23.21
CA GLY A 266 12.54 12.42 -24.31
C GLY A 266 12.54 13.03 -25.72
N LEU A 267 12.03 14.25 -25.86
CA LEU A 267 11.99 14.97 -27.15
C LEU A 267 13.34 15.62 -27.49
N GLN A 268 14.12 16.03 -26.48
CA GLN A 268 15.42 16.65 -26.67
C GLN A 268 16.42 15.65 -27.30
N HIS A 269 16.38 14.38 -26.86
CA HIS A 269 17.26 13.33 -27.38
C HIS A 269 16.92 12.92 -28.83
N LEU A 270 15.65 13.04 -29.25
CA LEU A 270 15.25 12.82 -30.64
C LEU A 270 15.59 14.02 -31.54
N ALA A 271 15.55 15.24 -30.99
CA ALA A 271 15.98 16.44 -31.70
C ALA A 271 17.49 16.47 -31.95
N ASP A 272 18.30 16.07 -30.95
CA ASP A 272 19.76 16.01 -31.10
C ASP A 272 20.20 14.93 -32.10
N LEU A 273 19.49 13.80 -32.17
CA LEU A 273 19.76 12.75 -33.17
C LEU A 273 19.34 13.14 -34.59
N ALA A 274 18.34 14.01 -34.76
CA ALA A 274 17.91 14.46 -36.09
C ALA A 274 18.81 15.56 -36.70
N VAL A 275 19.65 16.23 -35.90
CA VAL A 275 20.52 17.32 -36.34
C VAL A 275 21.98 16.85 -36.59
N GLY A 276 22.36 15.65 -36.13
CA GLY A 276 23.75 15.20 -36.10
C GLY A 276 24.35 14.57 -37.37
N GLU A 277 23.61 14.40 -38.47
CA GLU A 277 24.10 13.64 -39.63
C GLU A 277 24.29 14.49 -40.89
N ARG A 278 25.25 15.42 -40.87
CA ARG A 278 25.92 15.95 -42.08
C ARG A 278 27.35 16.38 -41.78
N GLY A 279 28.33 15.73 -42.42
CA GLY A 279 29.65 16.33 -42.69
C GLY A 279 30.85 15.45 -42.33
N SER A 280 31.34 14.71 -43.32
CA SER A 280 32.55 13.89 -43.27
C SER A 280 33.83 14.71 -43.49
N ALA A 281 34.93 14.17 -42.95
CA ALA A 281 36.32 14.24 -43.45
C ALA A 281 37.24 15.46 -43.16
N ALA A 282 38.35 15.11 -42.49
CA ALA A 282 39.76 15.49 -42.73
C ALA A 282 40.24 16.95 -42.56
N ALA A 283 41.14 17.17 -41.58
CA ALA A 283 42.53 17.64 -41.77
C ALA A 283 43.13 18.24 -40.49
N VAL A 284 44.36 17.84 -40.17
CA VAL A 284 45.36 18.47 -39.26
C VAL A 284 46.50 18.88 -40.22
N PRO A 285 47.27 20.00 -40.07
CA PRO A 285 47.98 20.34 -38.83
C PRO A 285 48.36 21.82 -38.52
N SER A 286 48.85 21.99 -37.27
CA SER A 286 49.93 22.88 -36.79
C SER A 286 49.71 24.39 -36.52
N GLY A 287 50.06 24.81 -35.29
CA GLY A 287 50.91 25.99 -35.05
C GLY A 287 50.54 26.96 -33.90
N GLY A 288 51.35 26.98 -32.83
CA GLY A 288 51.77 28.18 -32.06
C GLY A 288 50.85 28.76 -30.96
N GLY A 289 51.24 28.65 -29.68
CA GLY A 289 50.58 29.30 -28.51
C GLY A 289 51.03 30.76 -28.26
N PRO A 290 51.06 31.29 -27.02
CA PRO A 290 50.33 30.94 -25.79
C PRO A 290 49.64 32.17 -25.11
N ALA A 291 49.08 31.94 -23.91
CA ALA A 291 48.76 32.90 -22.83
C ALA A 291 47.26 33.20 -22.57
N GLY A 292 46.81 32.97 -21.33
CA GLY A 292 45.49 33.37 -20.86
C GLY A 292 44.97 32.52 -19.70
N SER A 293 45.65 32.59 -18.56
CA SER A 293 45.26 32.01 -17.27
C SER A 293 43.88 32.53 -16.83
N GLN A 294 42.94 31.63 -16.55
CA GLN A 294 41.86 31.85 -15.56
C GLN A 294 41.21 30.51 -15.19
N SER A 295 41.78 29.87 -14.17
CA SER A 295 41.20 28.75 -13.45
C SER A 295 40.18 29.27 -12.44
N GLY A 296 38.89 29.23 -12.79
CA GLY A 296 37.79 29.33 -11.83
C GLY A 296 37.59 27.97 -11.15
N PRO A 297 37.26 27.91 -9.85
CA PRO A 297 37.03 26.63 -9.17
C PRO A 297 35.79 25.95 -9.78
N PRO A 298 35.79 24.62 -9.94
CA PRO A 298 34.62 23.91 -10.41
C PRO A 298 33.50 24.09 -9.40
N ALA A 299 32.36 24.56 -9.88
CA ALA A 299 31.12 24.59 -9.10
C ALA A 299 30.87 23.17 -8.55
N GLU A 300 31.03 23.04 -7.25
CA GLU A 300 30.69 21.88 -6.46
C GLU A 300 29.23 21.55 -6.78
N ARG A 301 29.01 20.48 -7.54
CA ARG A 301 27.68 19.91 -7.72
C ARG A 301 27.24 19.51 -6.33
N VAL A 302 26.41 20.36 -5.71
CA VAL A 302 25.58 19.98 -4.58
C VAL A 302 24.99 18.62 -4.95
N PRO A 303 25.30 17.53 -4.21
CA PRO A 303 24.67 16.26 -4.48
C PRO A 303 23.17 16.52 -4.44
N SER A 304 22.48 16.16 -5.52
CA SER A 304 21.02 16.10 -5.55
C SER A 304 20.58 15.50 -4.23
N SER A 305 19.83 16.26 -3.42
CA SER A 305 19.31 15.76 -2.14
C SER A 305 18.83 14.33 -2.38
N PRO A 306 19.22 13.36 -1.52
CA PRO A 306 18.72 11.99 -1.66
C PRO A 306 17.21 12.12 -1.81
N ALA A 307 16.63 11.45 -2.81
CA ALA A 307 15.21 11.55 -3.11
C ALA A 307 14.42 11.34 -1.81
N VAL A 308 14.01 12.44 -1.17
CA VAL A 308 13.46 12.40 0.17
C VAL A 308 12.10 11.77 0.01
N PHE A 309 11.92 10.64 0.67
CA PHE A 309 10.65 9.94 0.74
C PHE A 309 9.59 10.92 1.26
N ASP A 310 8.62 11.30 0.42
CA ASP A 310 7.54 12.22 0.79
C ASP A 310 6.28 11.43 1.21
N PRO A 311 6.00 11.29 2.53
CA PRO A 311 4.82 10.58 3.00
C PRO A 311 3.52 11.35 2.73
N THR A 312 3.60 12.65 2.39
CA THR A 312 2.45 13.58 2.39
C THR A 312 1.33 13.13 1.46
N VAL A 313 1.67 12.64 0.27
CA VAL A 313 0.68 12.25 -0.74
C VAL A 313 -0.13 11.04 -0.26
N LEU A 314 0.53 10.03 0.31
CA LEU A 314 -0.14 8.84 0.82
C LEU A 314 -0.96 9.16 2.07
N THR A 315 -0.43 9.95 3.00
CA THR A 315 -1.16 10.39 4.19
C THR A 315 -2.43 11.15 3.83
N ARG A 316 -2.37 12.02 2.81
CA ARG A 316 -3.48 12.90 2.44
C ARG A 316 -4.59 12.21 1.67
N TYR A 317 -4.26 11.26 0.79
CA TYR A 317 -5.23 10.70 -0.15
C TYR A 317 -5.50 9.21 0.05
N GLY A 318 -4.63 8.50 0.79
CA GLY A 318 -4.68 7.07 0.96
C GLY A 318 -4.14 6.33 -0.27
N TYR A 319 -3.58 5.15 -0.05
CA TYR A 319 -2.85 4.42 -1.08
C TYR A 319 -3.72 4.00 -2.28
N LEU A 320 -5.02 3.72 -2.12
CA LEU A 320 -5.87 3.38 -3.27
C LEU A 320 -6.18 4.59 -4.15
N THR A 321 -6.32 5.78 -3.56
CA THR A 321 -6.51 7.01 -4.33
C THR A 321 -5.25 7.36 -5.10
N VAL A 322 -4.08 7.24 -4.47
CA VAL A 322 -2.77 7.46 -5.10
C VAL A 322 -2.57 6.51 -6.28
N LEU A 323 -2.84 5.22 -6.10
CA LEU A 323 -2.76 4.22 -7.16
C LEU A 323 -3.60 4.59 -8.40
N ILE A 324 -4.78 5.16 -8.20
CA ILE A 324 -5.64 5.59 -9.30
C ILE A 324 -5.08 6.85 -9.98
N GLN A 325 -4.53 7.80 -9.21
CA GLN A 325 -3.95 9.03 -9.74
C GLN A 325 -2.69 8.77 -10.58
N ASP A 326 -1.80 7.88 -10.12
CA ASP A 326 -0.57 7.53 -10.85
C ASP A 326 -0.85 6.76 -12.15
N ASN A 327 -1.97 6.04 -12.23
CA ASN A 327 -2.39 5.41 -13.48
C ASN A 327 -2.92 6.41 -14.52
N LEU A 328 -3.41 7.57 -14.08
CA LEU A 328 -3.93 8.63 -14.96
C LEU A 328 -2.84 9.58 -15.49
N ARG A 329 -1.61 9.49 -14.96
CA ARG A 329 -0.43 10.20 -15.44
C ARG A 329 0.39 9.33 -16.40
#